data_AF-A0A7Z9RZ52-F1
#
_entry.id   AF-A0A7Z9RZ52-F1
#
_cell.length_a   1.000
_cell.length_b   1.000
_cell.length_c   1.000
_cell.angle_alpha   90.00
_cell.angle_beta   90.00
_cell.angle_gamma   90.00
#
_symmetry.space_group_name_H-M   'P 1'
#
loop_
_entity.id
_entity.type
_entity.pdbx_description
1 polymer ?
#
loop_
_entity_poly.entity_id
_entity_poly.type
_entity_poly.pdbx_seq_one_letter_code
_entity_poly.pdbx_strand_id
1 'polypeptide(L)'
;MSLPLRAAEAPVNEWTESPAGFHDPVLAREVVEFIAPSGDGLYLDGTVGGGGHTALLLKQCLSCRIIAVDRDPDALEAAKATLAPLGTRVRFI
;
A
#
# COMPACT_ATOMS: atom_id res chain seq x y z
N MET A 1 -11.59 -37.05 0.43
CA MET A 1 -10.39 -36.26 0.76
C MET A 1 -10.80 -34.81 0.68
N SER A 2 -11.14 -34.22 1.83
CA SER A 2 -11.78 -32.91 1.93
C SER A 2 -10.71 -31.84 2.04
N LEU A 3 -10.69 -30.88 1.13
CA LEU A 3 -9.99 -29.62 1.32
C LEU A 3 -11.03 -28.59 1.74
N PRO A 4 -10.91 -28.00 2.94
CA PRO A 4 -11.50 -26.70 3.16
C PRO A 4 -10.41 -25.70 3.51
N LEU A 5 -10.45 -24.54 2.84
CA LEU A 5 -10.30 -23.22 3.44
C LEU A 5 -10.65 -22.22 2.34
N ARG A 6 -11.95 -21.93 2.22
CA ARG A 6 -12.39 -20.65 1.68
C ARG A 6 -11.78 -19.59 2.59
N ALA A 7 -10.82 -18.83 2.08
CA ALA A 7 -10.52 -17.52 2.64
C ALA A 7 -11.87 -16.76 2.67
N ALA A 8 -12.26 -16.29 3.85
CA ALA A 8 -13.46 -15.49 4.00
C ALA A 8 -13.35 -14.29 3.06
N GLU A 9 -14.23 -14.23 2.06
CA GLU A 9 -14.37 -13.05 1.20
C GLU A 9 -14.90 -11.92 2.10
N ALA A 10 -14.00 -11.04 2.53
CA ALA A 10 -14.40 -9.77 3.10
C ALA A 10 -15.21 -9.00 2.04
N PRO A 11 -16.31 -8.33 2.41
CA PRO A 11 -17.16 -7.67 1.45
C PRO A 11 -16.37 -6.54 0.75
N VAL A 12 -16.56 -6.45 -0.57
CA VAL A 12 -15.73 -5.72 -1.55
C VAL A 12 -15.69 -4.19 -1.30
N ASN A 13 -16.50 -3.69 -0.37
CA ASN A 13 -16.76 -2.28 -0.12
C ASN A 13 -15.99 -1.68 1.08
N GLU A 14 -15.28 -2.45 1.90
CA GLU A 14 -14.54 -1.92 3.06
C GLU A 14 -13.11 -1.43 2.73
N TRP A 15 -12.64 -1.64 1.49
CA TRP A 15 -11.24 -1.39 1.09
C TRP A 15 -11.02 -0.11 0.28
N THR A 16 -12.08 0.62 -0.06
CA THR A 16 -12.06 1.63 -1.15
C THR A 16 -12.50 3.03 -0.74
N GLU A 17 -12.95 3.27 0.48
CA GLU A 17 -13.34 4.63 0.88
C GLU A 17 -12.17 5.39 1.50
N SER A 18 -11.48 6.14 0.65
CA SER A 18 -10.58 7.21 1.06
C SER A 18 -11.43 8.41 1.55
N PRO A 19 -11.29 8.86 2.81
CA PRO A 19 -11.98 10.07 3.25
C PRO A 19 -11.38 11.26 2.48
N ALA A 20 -12.23 11.86 1.64
CA ALA A 20 -11.95 13.00 0.75
C ALA A 20 -11.00 12.74 -0.44
N GLY A 21 -11.54 12.12 -1.49
CA GLY A 21 -11.55 12.74 -2.83
C GLY A 21 -10.22 13.04 -3.54
N PHE A 22 -9.10 12.43 -3.17
CA PHE A 22 -7.87 12.53 -3.96
C PHE A 22 -7.26 11.14 -4.23
N HIS A 23 -7.62 10.61 -5.40
CA HIS A 23 -6.97 9.53 -6.14
C HIS A 23 -6.92 8.14 -5.48
N ASP A 24 -7.83 7.26 -5.91
CA ASP A 24 -7.72 5.82 -5.64
C ASP A 24 -6.59 5.20 -6.48
N PRO A 25 -5.77 4.30 -5.91
CA PRO A 25 -4.69 3.67 -6.67
C PRO A 25 -5.24 2.77 -7.79
N VAL A 26 -4.75 2.93 -9.01
CA VAL A 26 -5.12 2.08 -10.15
C VAL A 26 -4.68 0.64 -9.87
N LEU A 27 -5.57 -0.34 -10.09
CA LEU A 27 -5.32 -1.76 -9.79
C LEU A 27 -4.95 -2.03 -8.32
N ALA A 28 -5.52 -1.26 -7.38
CA ALA A 28 -5.26 -1.37 -5.94
C ALA A 28 -5.32 -2.82 -5.42
N ARG A 29 -6.40 -3.52 -5.75
CA ARG A 29 -6.65 -4.89 -5.29
C ARG A 29 -5.61 -5.85 -5.85
N GLU A 30 -5.43 -5.82 -7.16
CA GLU A 30 -4.53 -6.70 -7.88
C GLU A 30 -3.10 -6.53 -7.37
N VAL A 31 -2.64 -5.29 -7.18
CA VAL A 31 -1.30 -5.01 -6.65
C VAL A 31 -1.10 -5.64 -5.27
N VAL A 32 -2.07 -5.49 -4.35
CA VAL A 32 -1.97 -6.07 -3.01
C VAL A 32 -2.00 -7.61 -3.07
N GLU A 33 -2.88 -8.19 -3.88
CA GLU A 33 -2.99 -9.64 -4.05
C GLU A 33 -1.73 -10.26 -4.67
N PHE A 34 -1.17 -9.65 -5.71
CA PHE A 34 0.03 -10.15 -6.39
C PHE A 34 1.30 -9.97 -5.57
N ILE A 35 1.46 -8.84 -4.88
CA ILE A 35 2.63 -8.60 -4.03
C ILE A 35 2.55 -9.45 -2.75
N ALA A 36 1.34 -9.64 -2.20
CA ALA A 36 1.08 -10.36 -0.96
C ALA A 36 2.08 -9.99 0.16
N PRO A 37 2.14 -8.71 0.58
CA PRO A 37 3.18 -8.25 1.49
C PRO A 37 3.10 -8.98 2.83
N SER A 38 4.23 -9.47 3.34
CA SER A 38 4.26 -10.30 4.55
C SER A 38 5.53 -10.13 5.39
N GLY A 39 5.38 -10.33 6.70
CA GLY A 39 6.46 -10.26 7.69
C GLY A 39 7.33 -9.00 7.56
N ASP A 40 8.64 -9.17 7.73
CA ASP A 40 9.61 -8.06 7.69
C ASP A 40 10.17 -7.77 6.29
N GLY A 41 9.37 -8.08 5.26
CA GLY A 41 9.74 -7.89 3.86
C GLY A 41 10.15 -6.44 3.55
N LEU A 42 11.11 -6.30 2.64
CA LEU A 42 11.57 -4.99 2.13
C LEU A 42 11.15 -4.86 0.66
N TYR A 43 10.29 -3.90 0.37
CA TYR A 43 9.73 -3.66 -0.95
C TYR A 43 10.23 -2.34 -1.54
N LEU A 44 10.21 -2.24 -2.87
CA LEU A 44 10.49 -1.02 -3.61
C LEU A 44 9.21 -0.56 -4.30
N ASP A 45 8.75 0.64 -3.96
CA ASP A 45 7.80 1.39 -4.77
C ASP A 45 8.60 2.36 -5.64
N GLY A 46 8.79 2.00 -6.91
CA GLY A 46 9.62 2.76 -7.85
C GLY A 46 8.95 4.00 -8.44
N THR A 47 7.67 4.21 -8.13
CA THR A 47 6.84 5.29 -8.67
C THR A 47 5.83 5.70 -7.60
N VAL A 48 6.31 6.10 -6.42
CA VAL A 48 5.45 6.27 -5.24
C VAL A 48 4.31 7.25 -5.48
N GLY A 49 4.50 8.24 -6.36
CA GLY A 49 3.46 9.22 -6.68
C GLY A 49 2.95 9.88 -5.41
N GLY A 50 1.63 9.89 -5.20
CA GLY A 50 1.00 10.37 -3.97
C GLY A 50 1.03 9.40 -2.77
N GLY A 51 1.64 8.21 -2.90
CA GLY A 51 1.78 7.21 -1.83
C GLY A 51 0.64 6.18 -1.73
N GLY A 52 -0.28 6.16 -2.69
CA GLY A 52 -1.50 5.35 -2.62
C GLY A 52 -1.26 3.84 -2.51
N HIS A 53 -0.49 3.25 -3.43
CA HIS A 53 -0.17 1.81 -3.38
C HIS A 53 0.68 1.45 -2.15
N THR A 54 1.69 2.25 -1.83
CA THR A 54 2.50 2.09 -0.61
C THR A 54 1.62 2.06 0.65
N ALA A 55 0.60 2.93 0.76
CA ALA A 55 -0.32 2.94 1.89
C ALA A 55 -1.11 1.62 2.02
N LEU A 56 -1.58 1.08 0.90
CA LEU A 56 -2.29 -0.20 0.87
C LEU A 56 -1.39 -1.36 1.33
N LEU A 57 -0.15 -1.43 0.84
CA LEU A 57 0.80 -2.47 1.23
C LEU A 57 1.14 -2.41 2.72
N LEU A 58 1.36 -1.21 3.26
CA LEU A 58 1.67 -0.98 4.68
C LEU A 58 0.50 -1.25 5.63
N LYS A 59 -0.75 -1.14 5.15
CA LYS A 59 -1.94 -1.55 5.89
C LYS A 59 -2.06 -3.07 5.97
N GLN A 60 -1.71 -3.77 4.90
CA GLN A 60 -1.78 -5.23 4.84
C GLN A 60 -0.64 -5.92 5.60
N CYS A 61 0.51 -5.26 5.73
CA CYS A 61 1.67 -5.80 6.43
C CYS A 61 2.22 -4.82 7.47
N LEU A 62 2.09 -5.17 8.75
CA LEU A 62 2.41 -4.27 9.86
C LEU A 62 3.91 -4.07 10.11
N SER A 63 4.76 -5.01 9.68
CA SER A 63 6.20 -4.97 9.94
C SER A 63 7.09 -4.84 8.71
N CYS A 64 6.52 -4.86 7.50
CA CYS A 64 7.29 -4.61 6.29
C CYS A 64 7.81 -3.18 6.23
N ARG A 65 8.82 -2.98 5.38
CA ARG A 65 9.41 -1.69 5.06
C ARG A 65 9.35 -1.45 3.56
N ILE A 66 9.27 -0.18 3.18
CA ILE A 66 9.20 0.24 1.78
C ILE A 66 10.27 1.29 1.50
N ILE A 67 11.01 1.10 0.42
CA ILE A 67 11.80 2.16 -0.21
C ILE A 67 10.90 2.78 -1.27
N ALA A 68 10.60 4.07 -1.15
CA ALA A 68 9.70 4.80 -2.02
C ALA A 68 10.52 5.80 -2.85
N VAL A 69 10.36 5.75 -4.17
CA VAL A 69 11.10 6.57 -5.12
C VAL A 69 10.10 7.27 -6.02
N ASP A 70 10.33 8.56 -6.26
CA ASP A 70 9.76 9.27 -7.39
C ASP A 70 10.80 10.27 -7.91
N ARG A 71 10.74 10.59 -9.20
CA ARG A 71 11.57 11.63 -9.77
C ARG A 71 11.02 13.02 -9.43
N ASP A 72 9.71 13.12 -9.21
CA ASP A 72 9.04 14.38 -8.91
C ASP A 72 9.13 14.68 -7.40
N PRO A 73 9.83 15.77 -7.00
CA PRO A 73 9.90 16.15 -5.59
C PRO A 73 8.52 16.51 -5.01
N ASP A 74 7.59 17.02 -5.81
CA ASP A 74 6.24 17.37 -5.33
C ASP A 74 5.44 16.10 -5.01
N ALA A 75 5.62 15.04 -5.80
CA ALA A 75 5.06 13.72 -5.52
C ALA A 75 5.63 13.15 -4.21
N LEU A 76 6.95 13.27 -3.99
CA LEU A 76 7.58 12.83 -2.74
C LEU A 76 7.02 13.58 -1.52
N GLU A 77 6.79 14.89 -1.61
CA GLU A 77 6.17 15.66 -0.52
C GLU A 77 4.71 15.24 -0.27
N ALA A 78 3.93 15.01 -1.34
CA ALA A 78 2.57 14.49 -1.21
C ALA A 78 2.56 13.10 -0.55
N ALA A 79 3.43 12.19 -0.98
CA ALA A 79 3.55 10.86 -0.39
C ALA A 79 3.96 10.89 1.09
N LYS A 80 4.90 11.77 1.47
CA LYS A 80 5.28 11.95 2.88
C LYS A 80 4.07 12.37 3.74
N ALA A 81 3.25 13.31 3.24
CA ALA A 81 2.05 13.74 3.94
C ALA A 81 1.02 12.60 4.07
N THR A 82 0.74 11.89 2.97
CA THR A 82 -0.17 10.74 2.94
C THR A 82 0.26 9.61 3.88
N LEU A 83 1.57 9.34 3.94
CA LEU A 83 2.12 8.17 4.64
C LEU A 83 2.56 8.47 6.07
N ALA A 84 2.59 9.73 6.50
CA ALA A 84 2.95 10.13 7.86
C ALA A 84 2.22 9.33 8.97
N PRO A 85 0.91 9.00 8.86
CA PRO A 85 0.21 8.21 9.87
C PRO A 85 0.70 6.75 9.98
N LEU A 86 1.40 6.23 8.98
CA LEU A 86 1.85 4.82 8.92
C LEU A 86 3.24 4.61 9.54
N GLY A 87 3.82 5.67 10.10
CA GLY A 87 5.05 5.64 10.90
C GLY A 87 6.33 5.58 10.06
N THR A 88 7.42 5.16 10.71
CA THR A 88 8.78 5.22 10.16
C THR A 88 9.16 4.05 9.25
N ARG A 89 8.17 3.43 8.58
CA ARG A 89 8.36 2.21 7.78
C ARG A 89 8.69 2.49 6.31
N VAL A 90 8.70 3.76 5.91
CA VAL A 90 8.99 4.19 4.54
C VAL A 90 10.28 5.01 4.52
N ARG A 91 11.18 4.65 3.60
CA ARG A 91 12.35 5.45 3.25
C ARG A 91 12.13 6.07 1.88
N PHE A 92 12.05 7.39 1.84
CA PHE A 92 11.97 8.14 0.58
C PHE A 92 13.36 8.37 0.00
N ILE A 93 13.48 8.25 -1.33
CA ILE A 93 14.68 8.56 -2.12
C ILE A 93 14.29 9.57 -3.20
#